data_AF-A0A7V9PGF9-F1
#
_entry.id   AF-A0A7V9PGF9-F1
#
_cell.length_a   1.000
_cell.length_b   1.000
_cell.length_c   1.000
_cell.angle_alpha   90.00
_cell.angle_beta   90.00
_cell.angle_gamma   90.00
#
_symmetry.space_group_name_H-M   'P 1'
#
loop_
_entity.id
_entity.type
_entity.pdbx_description
1 polymer ?
#
loop_
_entity_poly.entity_id
_entity_poly.type
_entity_poly.pdbx_seq_one_letter_code
_entity_poly.pdbx_strand_id
1 'polypeptide(L)'
;FRAPRTSINGAISPRRIYAFTALPLDDLKAVKAGLGGTVNDVVLAMCSGALRHYFDDRGEDLDRALVAMVPISVRSGEQAGDLGNRVSSMLVSLASSVDDPAERLAAIAESTAGAKEQHQALGADLLTEWAELAAPGLASRAARLYSRMKLADRHRPLFNLTISNVPGPQFPLYSFGAQLVANYPMGPIMDGSGLNITVASYLGQMFFGLHGDRDSVSDIWSLASGLDDALEELKKVAGA
;
A
#
# COMPACT_ATOMS: atom_id res chain seq x y z
N PHE A 1 -2.75 13.89 9.32
CA PHE A 1 -2.45 12.54 9.84
C PHE A 1 -1.19 12.56 10.70
N ARG A 2 -1.06 11.66 11.68
CA ARG A 2 0.21 11.39 12.40
C ARG A 2 0.38 9.88 12.50
N ALA A 3 1.28 9.33 11.69
CA ALA A 3 1.56 7.89 11.70
C ALA A 3 2.24 7.47 13.02
N PRO A 4 1.88 6.30 13.59
CA PRO A 4 2.59 5.72 14.72
C PRO A 4 4.02 5.33 14.32
N ARG A 5 4.91 5.21 15.30
CA ARG A 5 6.25 4.66 15.06
C ARG A 5 6.17 3.15 15.28
N THR A 6 6.64 2.37 14.30
CA THR A 6 6.64 0.90 14.37
C THR A 6 8.02 0.36 13.95
N SER A 7 8.24 -0.94 14.09
CA SER A 7 9.47 -1.59 13.63
C SER A 7 9.75 -1.44 12.12
N ILE A 8 8.71 -1.22 11.29
CA ILE A 8 8.88 -1.07 9.83
C ILE A 8 9.31 0.35 9.39
N ASN A 9 9.47 1.30 10.32
CA ASN A 9 9.71 2.72 10.00
C ASN A 9 11.12 3.22 10.35
N GLY A 10 12.10 2.33 10.45
CA GLY A 10 13.50 2.68 10.66
C GLY A 10 14.29 2.96 9.38
N ALA A 11 15.58 3.19 9.54
CA ALA A 11 16.54 3.16 8.44
C ALA A 11 16.66 1.73 7.89
N ILE A 12 16.59 1.57 6.57
CA ILE A 12 16.59 0.25 5.93
C ILE A 12 18.02 -0.30 5.81
N SER A 13 18.15 -1.63 5.92
CA SER A 13 19.40 -2.34 5.69
C SER A 13 19.70 -2.46 4.18
N PRO A 14 20.82 -3.06 3.74
CA PRO A 14 21.03 -3.44 2.34
C PRO A 14 20.31 -4.74 1.94
N ARG A 15 19.64 -5.44 2.87
CA ARG A 15 19.00 -6.73 2.64
C ARG A 15 17.52 -6.56 2.32
N ARG A 16 17.09 -7.10 1.19
CA ARG A 16 15.67 -7.15 0.79
C ARG A 16 15.08 -8.53 1.05
N ILE A 17 13.79 -8.56 1.28
CA ILE A 17 12.97 -9.76 1.30
C ILE A 17 11.68 -9.49 0.51
N TYR A 18 11.16 -10.52 -0.14
CA TYR A 18 9.96 -10.42 -0.96
C TYR A 18 9.08 -11.64 -0.73
N ALA A 19 7.79 -11.42 -0.53
CA ALA A 19 6.76 -12.44 -0.48
C ALA A 19 5.60 -12.05 -1.39
N PHE A 20 4.76 -13.02 -1.71
CA PHE A 20 3.63 -12.81 -2.59
C PHE A 20 2.49 -13.76 -2.28
N THR A 21 1.26 -13.34 -2.59
CA THR A 21 0.07 -14.20 -2.60
C THR A 21 -0.83 -13.80 -3.77
N ALA A 22 -1.72 -14.69 -4.19
CA ALA A 22 -2.71 -14.43 -5.21
C ALA A 22 -4.09 -14.85 -4.73
N LEU A 23 -5.08 -13.96 -4.93
CA LEU A 23 -6.44 -14.15 -4.44
C LEU A 23 -7.45 -13.92 -5.58
N PRO A 24 -8.59 -14.64 -5.61
CA PRO A 24 -9.62 -14.42 -6.62
C PRO A 24 -10.15 -12.99 -6.55
N LEU A 25 -10.15 -12.28 -7.68
CA LEU A 25 -10.72 -10.93 -7.75
C LEU A 25 -12.22 -10.94 -7.40
N ASP A 26 -12.92 -12.03 -7.72
CA ASP A 26 -14.36 -12.13 -7.46
C ASP A 26 -14.68 -12.22 -5.95
N ASP A 27 -13.79 -12.79 -5.14
CA ASP A 27 -13.94 -12.80 -3.68
C ASP A 27 -13.90 -11.37 -3.12
N LEU A 28 -12.95 -10.55 -3.57
CA LEU A 28 -12.89 -9.13 -3.18
C LEU A 28 -14.12 -8.35 -3.66
N LYS A 29 -14.64 -8.67 -4.85
CA LYS A 29 -15.90 -8.07 -5.35
C LYS A 29 -17.11 -8.51 -4.51
N ALA A 30 -17.13 -9.74 -4.02
CA ALA A 30 -18.20 -10.24 -3.17
C ALA A 30 -18.21 -9.50 -1.82
N VAL A 31 -17.05 -9.31 -1.19
CA VAL A 31 -16.90 -8.48 0.01
C VAL A 31 -17.41 -7.06 -0.25
N LYS A 32 -16.96 -6.43 -1.35
CA LYS A 32 -17.44 -5.11 -1.77
C LYS A 32 -18.97 -5.08 -1.93
N ALA A 33 -19.56 -6.12 -2.50
CA ALA A 33 -21.01 -6.20 -2.70
C ALA A 33 -21.79 -6.31 -1.38
N GLY A 34 -21.26 -7.05 -0.41
CA GLY A 34 -21.88 -7.22 0.91
C GLY A 34 -21.70 -6.04 1.86
N LEU A 35 -20.54 -5.38 1.84
CA LEU A 35 -20.16 -4.35 2.82
C LEU A 35 -20.05 -2.93 2.26
N GLY A 36 -20.12 -2.76 0.94
CA GLY A 36 -19.97 -1.47 0.26
C GLY A 36 -18.51 -1.10 -0.04
N GLY A 37 -18.28 0.18 -0.36
CA GLY A 37 -16.97 0.71 -0.75
C GLY A 37 -16.52 0.28 -2.16
N THR A 38 -15.20 0.29 -2.38
CA THR A 38 -14.54 -0.10 -3.63
C THR A 38 -13.60 -1.29 -3.42
N VAL A 39 -13.19 -1.95 -4.52
CA VAL A 39 -12.18 -3.04 -4.44
C VAL A 39 -10.86 -2.53 -3.84
N ASN A 40 -10.51 -1.27 -4.07
CA ASN A 40 -9.33 -0.68 -3.44
C ASN A 40 -9.48 -0.58 -1.92
N ASP A 41 -10.67 -0.25 -1.41
CA ASP A 41 -10.93 -0.18 0.02
C ASP A 41 -10.86 -1.58 0.65
N VAL A 42 -11.36 -2.60 -0.05
CA VAL A 42 -11.20 -4.02 0.36
C VAL A 42 -9.72 -4.42 0.43
N VAL A 43 -8.91 -4.07 -0.58
CA VAL A 43 -7.45 -4.32 -0.55
C VAL A 43 -6.78 -3.65 0.64
N LEU A 44 -7.13 -2.39 0.93
CA LEU A 44 -6.60 -1.65 2.09
C LEU A 44 -7.06 -2.27 3.41
N ALA A 45 -8.30 -2.74 3.51
CA ALA A 45 -8.84 -3.42 4.69
C ALA A 45 -8.17 -4.77 4.95
N MET A 46 -7.91 -5.56 3.90
CA MET A 46 -7.12 -6.78 3.98
C MET A 46 -5.71 -6.50 4.49
N CYS A 47 -5.03 -5.51 3.90
CA CYS A 47 -3.70 -5.11 4.36
C CYS A 47 -3.72 -4.64 5.81
N SER A 48 -4.74 -3.90 6.23
CA SER A 48 -4.90 -3.44 7.61
C SER A 48 -5.07 -4.60 8.59
N GLY A 49 -5.94 -5.57 8.27
CA GLY A 49 -6.14 -6.77 9.09
C GLY A 49 -4.87 -7.60 9.22
N ALA A 50 -4.20 -7.87 8.09
CA ALA A 50 -2.95 -8.61 8.07
C ALA A 50 -1.83 -7.91 8.86
N LEU A 51 -1.73 -6.58 8.75
CA LEU A 51 -0.75 -5.79 9.51
C LEU A 51 -1.05 -5.78 11.01
N ARG A 52 -2.33 -5.71 11.39
CA ARG A 52 -2.75 -5.76 12.79
C ARG A 52 -2.26 -7.07 13.44
N HIS A 53 -2.58 -8.21 12.83
CA HIS A 53 -2.09 -9.52 13.28
C HIS A 53 -0.56 -9.60 13.27
N TYR A 54 0.09 -9.10 12.22
CA TYR A 54 1.55 -9.08 12.14
C TYR A 54 2.23 -8.29 13.27
N PHE A 55 1.68 -7.14 13.68
CA PHE A 55 2.22 -6.36 14.80
C PHE A 55 1.86 -6.99 16.15
N ASP A 56 0.64 -7.52 16.30
CA ASP A 56 0.18 -8.24 17.50
C ASP A 56 1.09 -9.45 17.80
N ASP A 57 1.40 -10.28 16.79
CA ASP A 57 2.29 -11.46 16.90
C ASP A 57 3.71 -11.09 17.33
N ARG A 58 4.12 -9.85 17.08
CA ARG A 58 5.42 -9.29 17.46
C ARG A 58 5.40 -8.60 18.82
N GLY A 59 4.24 -8.53 19.47
CA GLY A 59 4.04 -7.77 20.71
C GLY A 59 4.21 -6.27 20.53
N GLU A 60 4.00 -5.75 19.32
CA GLU A 60 4.06 -4.32 19.02
C GLU A 60 2.66 -3.70 19.09
N ASP A 61 2.33 -3.09 20.23
CA ASP A 61 1.05 -2.41 20.41
C ASP A 61 0.97 -1.13 19.56
N LEU A 62 -0.06 -1.07 18.71
CA LEU A 62 -0.33 0.08 17.85
C LEU A 62 -1.10 1.14 18.63
N ASP A 63 -0.39 2.14 19.18
CA ASP A 63 -0.99 3.26 19.92
C ASP A 63 -2.02 4.07 19.10
N ARG A 64 -1.98 3.95 17.76
CA ARG A 64 -2.84 4.63 16.78
C ARG A 64 -2.94 3.81 15.50
N ALA A 65 -3.94 4.13 14.68
CA ALA A 65 -4.06 3.56 13.34
C ALA A 65 -2.83 3.85 12.47
N LEU A 66 -2.39 2.83 11.73
CA LEU A 66 -1.38 2.94 10.68
C LEU A 66 -1.87 3.88 9.57
N VAL A 67 -0.93 4.57 8.92
CA VAL A 67 -1.19 5.45 7.79
C VAL A 67 -0.48 4.91 6.55
N ALA A 68 -1.23 4.67 5.48
CA ALA A 68 -0.67 4.25 4.20
C ALA A 68 -0.54 5.46 3.25
N MET A 69 0.56 5.50 2.51
CA MET A 69 0.64 6.29 1.28
C MET A 69 0.02 5.47 0.14
N VAL A 70 -1.03 6.00 -0.48
CA VAL A 70 -1.75 5.35 -1.58
C VAL A 70 -1.61 6.20 -2.85
N PRO A 71 -0.90 5.73 -3.87
CA PRO A 71 -0.84 6.41 -5.16
C PRO A 71 -2.21 6.43 -5.84
N ILE A 72 -2.57 7.55 -6.45
CA ILE A 72 -3.77 7.73 -7.26
C ILE A 72 -3.41 8.20 -8.67
N SER A 73 -4.14 7.68 -9.65
CA SER A 73 -4.03 8.12 -11.03
C SER A 73 -4.77 9.45 -11.19
N VAL A 74 -4.07 10.52 -11.51
CA VAL A 74 -4.68 11.80 -11.94
C VAL A 74 -4.81 11.79 -13.46
N ARG A 75 -5.91 11.24 -13.98
CA ARG A 75 -6.32 11.42 -15.38
C ARG A 75 -7.39 12.51 -15.43
N SER A 76 -7.03 13.73 -15.83
CA SER A 76 -8.01 14.73 -16.26
C SER A 76 -8.54 14.35 -17.65
N GLY A 77 -9.86 14.47 -17.85
CA GLY A 77 -10.58 13.95 -19.02
C GLY A 77 -10.18 14.53 -20.38
N GLU A 78 -9.33 15.56 -20.44
CA GLU A 78 -8.92 16.23 -21.69
C GLU A 78 -7.56 15.77 -22.24
N GLN A 79 -6.81 14.92 -21.54
CA GLN A 79 -5.40 14.61 -21.88
C GLN A 79 -5.14 13.11 -22.02
N ALA A 80 -6.05 12.39 -22.70
CA ALA A 80 -5.93 10.95 -22.96
C ALA A 80 -4.75 10.53 -23.86
N GLY A 81 -3.85 11.46 -24.23
CA GLY A 81 -2.72 11.24 -25.15
C GLY A 81 -1.32 11.62 -24.62
N ASP A 82 -1.19 12.20 -23.42
CA ASP A 82 0.14 12.58 -22.90
C ASP A 82 0.84 11.41 -22.20
N LEU A 83 2.04 11.06 -22.70
CA LEU A 83 2.98 10.13 -22.09
C LEU A 83 3.66 10.79 -20.88
N GLY A 84 2.90 11.01 -19.81
CA GLY A 84 3.40 11.50 -18.53
C GLY A 84 2.80 10.69 -17.39
N ASN A 85 3.63 10.03 -16.58
CA ASN A 85 3.18 9.30 -15.40
C ASN A 85 2.84 10.30 -14.29
N ARG A 86 1.73 11.04 -14.43
CA ARG A 86 1.21 11.91 -13.36
C ARG A 86 0.58 11.02 -12.30
N VAL A 87 1.41 10.59 -11.37
CA VAL A 87 1.00 9.85 -10.17
C VAL A 87 1.05 10.84 -9.02
N SER A 88 -0.09 11.08 -8.38
CA SER A 88 -0.10 11.79 -7.12
C SER A 88 -0.39 10.81 -5.99
N SER A 89 -0.13 11.20 -4.73
CA SER A 89 -0.28 10.31 -3.59
C SER A 89 -1.15 10.94 -2.52
N MET A 90 -1.98 10.11 -1.89
CA MET A 90 -2.80 10.50 -0.74
C MET A 90 -2.40 9.69 0.49
N LEU A 91 -2.66 10.25 1.68
CA LEU A 91 -2.47 9.55 2.94
C LEU A 91 -3.81 9.02 3.42
N VAL A 92 -3.88 7.73 3.72
CA VAL A 92 -5.09 7.03 4.13
C VAL A 92 -4.86 6.39 5.50
N SER A 93 -5.78 6.60 6.44
CA SER A 93 -5.81 5.83 7.68
C SER A 93 -6.21 4.40 7.36
N LEU A 94 -5.43 3.42 7.82
CA LEU A 94 -5.79 2.01 7.69
C LEU A 94 -6.78 1.56 8.76
N ALA A 95 -7.19 2.43 9.68
CA ALA A 95 -8.08 2.08 10.79
C ALA A 95 -7.65 0.78 11.53
N SER A 96 -6.34 0.55 11.63
CA SER A 96 -5.78 -0.70 12.19
C SER A 96 -6.02 -0.87 13.70
N SER A 97 -6.55 0.17 14.36
CA SER A 97 -7.03 0.13 15.74
C SER A 97 -8.51 -0.26 15.87
N VAL A 98 -9.19 -0.55 14.75
CA VAL A 98 -10.59 -1.01 14.72
C VAL A 98 -10.60 -2.52 14.58
N ASP A 99 -11.15 -3.22 15.58
CA ASP A 99 -11.15 -4.67 15.64
C ASP A 99 -12.14 -5.32 14.65
N ASP A 100 -13.37 -4.81 14.58
CA ASP A 100 -14.39 -5.35 13.69
C ASP A 100 -14.02 -5.15 12.21
N PRO A 101 -13.96 -6.21 11.38
CA PRO A 101 -13.54 -6.10 9.98
C PRO A 101 -14.47 -5.23 9.11
N ALA A 102 -15.77 -5.23 9.38
CA ALA A 102 -16.74 -4.45 8.61
C ALA A 102 -16.65 -2.96 8.97
N GLU A 103 -16.56 -2.64 10.27
CA GLU A 103 -16.32 -1.27 10.74
C GLU A 103 -14.97 -0.74 10.24
N ARG A 104 -13.93 -1.57 10.24
CA ARG A 104 -12.61 -1.23 9.71
C ARG A 104 -12.66 -0.90 8.22
N LEU A 105 -13.34 -1.72 7.41
CA LEU A 105 -13.54 -1.43 5.99
C LEU A 105 -14.30 -0.12 5.77
N ALA A 106 -15.37 0.12 6.53
CA ALA A 106 -16.17 1.34 6.43
C ALA A 106 -15.33 2.59 6.77
N ALA A 107 -14.54 2.55 7.85
CA ALA A 107 -13.66 3.64 8.25
C ALA A 107 -12.55 3.91 7.22
N ILE A 108 -12.00 2.87 6.59
CA ILE A 108 -11.02 3.00 5.51
C ILE A 108 -11.66 3.62 4.27
N ALA A 109 -12.88 3.20 3.91
CA ALA A 109 -13.61 3.75 2.77
C ALA A 109 -13.89 5.25 2.96
N GLU A 110 -14.30 5.66 4.17
CA GLU A 110 -14.47 7.06 4.53
C GLU A 110 -13.14 7.84 4.45
N SER A 111 -12.06 7.30 5.03
CA SER A 111 -10.73 7.93 4.95
C SER A 111 -10.25 8.08 3.52
N THR A 112 -10.52 7.11 2.65
CA THR A 112 -10.12 7.13 1.24
C THR A 112 -10.94 8.16 0.45
N ALA A 113 -12.23 8.30 0.73
CA ALA A 113 -13.09 9.30 0.11
C ALA A 113 -12.64 10.73 0.49
N GLY A 114 -12.44 11.00 1.78
CA GLY A 114 -11.99 12.31 2.24
C GLY A 114 -10.58 12.67 1.74
N ALA A 115 -9.68 11.70 1.65
CA ALA A 115 -8.33 11.93 1.13
C ALA A 115 -8.33 12.26 -0.38
N LYS A 116 -9.23 11.66 -1.17
CA LYS A 116 -9.42 12.01 -2.59
C LYS A 116 -9.98 13.42 -2.76
N GLU A 117 -10.96 13.82 -1.95
CA GLU A 117 -11.54 15.16 -1.98
C GLU A 117 -10.50 16.23 -1.62
N GLN A 118 -9.75 16.03 -0.53
CA GLN A 118 -8.66 16.92 -0.13
C GLN A 118 -7.57 17.01 -1.20
N HIS A 119 -7.21 15.89 -1.82
CA HIS A 119 -6.23 15.86 -2.90
C HIS A 119 -6.68 16.67 -4.13
N GLN A 120 -7.94 16.50 -4.54
CA GLN A 120 -8.54 17.27 -5.63
C GLN A 120 -8.60 18.77 -5.30
N ALA A 121 -8.84 19.13 -4.05
CA ALA A 121 -8.89 20.53 -3.59
C ALA A 121 -7.52 21.20 -3.46
N LEU A 122 -6.47 20.44 -3.12
CA LEU A 122 -5.13 20.99 -2.82
C LEU A 122 -4.19 21.04 -4.03
N GLY A 123 -4.53 20.41 -5.16
CA GLY A 123 -3.69 20.35 -6.35
C GLY A 123 -2.45 19.47 -6.13
N ALA A 124 -2.14 18.61 -7.11
CA ALA A 124 -1.02 17.66 -7.05
C ALA A 124 0.38 18.32 -7.09
N ASP A 125 0.44 19.65 -7.04
CA ASP A 125 1.60 20.43 -7.47
C ASP A 125 2.57 20.70 -6.31
N LEU A 126 2.10 20.80 -5.06
CA LEU A 126 2.95 21.18 -3.93
C LEU A 126 4.10 20.19 -3.61
N LEU A 127 3.91 18.89 -3.80
CA LEU A 127 5.00 17.90 -3.57
C LEU A 127 5.86 17.68 -4.82
N THR A 128 5.25 17.78 -5.99
CA THR A 128 5.92 17.63 -7.29
C THR A 128 6.86 18.83 -7.55
N GLU A 129 6.41 20.05 -7.23
CA GLU A 129 7.22 21.27 -7.32
C GLU A 129 8.43 21.25 -6.38
N TRP A 130 8.32 20.65 -5.19
CA TRP A 130 9.47 20.51 -4.28
C TRP A 130 10.49 19.49 -4.76
N ALA A 131 10.05 18.43 -5.42
CA ALA A 131 10.92 17.42 -6.02
C ALA A 131 11.63 17.96 -7.28
N GLU A 132 10.95 18.80 -8.06
CA GLU A 132 11.49 19.45 -9.26
C GLU A 132 12.47 20.60 -8.94
N LEU A 133 12.33 21.26 -7.78
CA LEU A 133 13.23 22.34 -7.35
C LEU A 133 14.61 21.86 -6.92
N ALA A 134 14.75 20.58 -6.54
CA ALA A 134 16.01 20.02 -6.05
C ALA A 134 16.84 19.43 -7.20
N ALA A 135 18.01 20.01 -7.49
CA ALA A 135 18.97 19.40 -8.40
C ALA A 135 19.20 17.92 -8.01
N PRO A 136 18.97 16.93 -8.91
CA PRO A 136 18.98 15.50 -8.57
C PRO A 136 20.24 15.03 -7.82
N GLY A 137 21.39 15.67 -8.09
CA GLY A 137 22.65 15.43 -7.39
C GLY A 137 22.63 15.84 -5.92
N LEU A 138 21.98 16.95 -5.56
CA LEU A 138 21.85 17.41 -4.18
C LEU A 138 20.86 16.54 -3.41
N ALA A 139 19.69 16.25 -4.00
CA ALA A 139 18.69 15.36 -3.41
C ALA A 139 19.26 13.97 -3.11
N SER A 140 19.97 13.37 -4.06
CA SER A 140 20.60 12.05 -3.84
C SER A 140 21.71 12.08 -2.78
N ARG A 141 22.46 13.18 -2.65
CA ARG A 141 23.46 13.35 -1.57
C ARG A 141 22.79 13.50 -0.21
N ALA A 142 21.72 14.29 -0.12
CA ALA A 142 20.95 14.46 1.10
C ALA A 142 20.33 13.13 1.55
N ALA A 143 19.71 12.37 0.62
CA ALA A 143 19.16 11.05 0.89
C ALA A 143 20.25 10.06 1.39
N ARG A 144 21.42 10.04 0.75
CA ARG A 144 22.55 9.21 1.21
C ARG A 144 23.02 9.62 2.61
N LEU A 145 23.08 10.91 2.91
CA LEU A 145 23.48 11.40 4.23
C LEU A 145 22.45 11.00 5.30
N TYR A 146 21.17 11.18 5.00
CA TYR A 146 20.06 10.79 5.85
C TYR A 146 20.11 9.30 6.20
N SER A 147 20.34 8.45 5.19
CA SER A 147 20.50 7.01 5.36
C SER A 147 21.74 6.66 6.19
N ARG A 148 22.91 7.24 5.87
CA ARG A 148 24.16 7.00 6.61
C ARG A 148 24.08 7.42 8.08
N MET A 149 23.34 8.49 8.36
CA MET A 149 23.13 8.99 9.72
C MET A 149 21.98 8.30 10.45
N LYS A 150 21.28 7.37 9.78
CA LYS A 150 20.09 6.68 10.29
C LYS A 150 19.05 7.64 10.86
N LEU A 151 18.80 8.74 10.16
CA LEU A 151 17.91 9.79 10.66
C LEU A 151 16.45 9.32 10.77
N ALA A 152 16.03 8.36 9.94
CA ALA A 152 14.72 7.69 10.07
C ALA A 152 14.45 7.17 11.49
N ASP A 153 15.47 6.63 12.17
CA ASP A 153 15.34 6.09 13.53
C ASP A 153 15.03 7.16 14.59
N ARG A 154 15.13 8.45 14.25
CA ARG A 154 15.07 9.58 15.20
C ARG A 154 13.78 10.38 15.18
N HIS A 155 12.81 10.04 14.32
CA HIS A 155 11.54 10.76 14.23
C HIS A 155 10.40 9.81 13.89
N ARG A 156 9.16 10.31 13.98
CA ARG A 156 7.98 9.57 13.53
C ARG A 156 7.87 9.70 12.01
N PRO A 157 7.42 8.64 11.31
CA PRO A 157 7.26 8.69 9.87
C PRO A 157 6.06 9.58 9.49
N LEU A 158 6.01 10.02 8.23
CA LEU A 158 4.82 10.67 7.67
C LEU A 158 3.71 9.65 7.37
N PHE A 159 4.09 8.45 6.94
CA PHE A 159 3.25 7.29 6.66
C PHE A 159 4.04 6.01 6.99
N ASN A 160 3.35 4.95 7.37
CA ASN A 160 3.99 3.70 7.81
C ASN A 160 4.50 2.85 6.63
N LEU A 161 3.75 2.83 5.53
CA LEU A 161 4.04 2.01 4.37
C LEU A 161 3.35 2.57 3.12
N THR A 162 3.74 2.05 1.96
CA THR A 162 3.05 2.32 0.69
C THR A 162 2.18 1.14 0.32
N ILE A 163 0.92 1.40 -0.05
CA ILE A 163 0.03 0.40 -0.63
C ILE A 163 -0.45 0.92 -1.98
N SER A 164 -0.22 0.15 -3.04
CA SER A 164 -0.63 0.51 -4.40
C SER A 164 -1.43 -0.62 -5.03
N ASN A 165 -2.49 -0.25 -5.75
CA ASN A 165 -3.34 -1.19 -6.48
C ASN A 165 -3.46 -0.72 -7.93
N VAL A 166 -2.96 -1.53 -8.86
CA VAL A 166 -2.92 -1.24 -10.30
C VAL A 166 -3.88 -2.18 -11.02
N PRO A 167 -5.00 -1.65 -11.56
CA PRO A 167 -5.88 -2.45 -12.40
C PRO A 167 -5.13 -2.95 -13.64
N GLY A 168 -5.15 -4.26 -13.88
CA GLY A 168 -4.60 -4.85 -15.08
C GLY A 168 -5.66 -5.54 -15.96
N PRO A 169 -5.22 -6.10 -17.09
CA PRO A 169 -6.13 -6.59 -18.12
C PRO A 169 -6.90 -7.85 -17.68
N GLN A 170 -8.15 -7.94 -18.13
CA GLN A 170 -9.03 -9.12 -17.93
C GLN A 170 -8.99 -10.09 -19.13
N PHE A 171 -7.96 -9.98 -19.97
CA PHE A 171 -7.71 -10.84 -21.12
C PHE A 171 -6.29 -11.37 -21.05
N PRO A 172 -6.01 -12.56 -21.62
CA PRO A 172 -4.68 -13.17 -21.52
C PRO A 172 -3.64 -12.36 -22.30
N LEU A 173 -2.48 -12.18 -21.68
CA LEU A 173 -1.31 -11.57 -22.29
C LEU A 173 -0.28 -12.65 -22.69
N TYR A 174 0.52 -12.36 -23.71
CA TYR A 174 1.55 -13.27 -24.20
C TYR A 174 2.86 -12.52 -24.50
N SER A 175 3.98 -13.20 -24.31
CA SER A 175 5.32 -12.75 -24.72
C SER A 175 5.98 -13.85 -25.54
N PHE A 176 6.29 -13.57 -26.81
CA PHE A 176 6.86 -14.56 -27.75
C PHE A 176 6.11 -15.91 -27.78
N GLY A 177 4.79 -15.88 -27.65
CA GLY A 177 3.93 -17.08 -27.63
C GLY A 177 3.75 -17.73 -26.25
N ALA A 178 4.49 -17.32 -25.22
CA ALA A 178 4.29 -17.79 -23.85
C ALA A 178 3.22 -16.93 -23.14
N GLN A 179 2.22 -17.57 -22.55
CA GLN A 179 1.16 -16.87 -21.81
C GLN A 179 1.69 -16.34 -20.46
N LEU A 180 1.33 -15.10 -20.11
CA LEU A 180 1.50 -14.59 -18.76
C LEU A 180 0.54 -15.32 -17.83
N VAL A 181 1.06 -15.96 -16.79
CA VAL A 181 0.26 -16.74 -15.82
C VAL A 181 0.10 -16.05 -14.47
N ALA A 182 1.01 -15.14 -14.12
CA ALA A 182 0.98 -14.38 -12.88
C ALA A 182 1.71 -13.05 -13.03
N ASN A 183 1.26 -12.01 -12.32
CA ASN A 183 1.85 -10.67 -12.36
C ASN A 183 2.03 -10.11 -10.94
N TYR A 184 3.12 -10.45 -10.27
CA TYR A 184 3.43 -9.95 -8.92
C TYR A 184 4.26 -8.67 -9.00
N PRO A 185 3.68 -7.49 -8.73
CA PRO A 185 4.42 -6.23 -8.82
C PRO A 185 5.32 -6.04 -7.59
N MET A 186 6.33 -5.18 -7.72
CA MET A 186 7.27 -4.87 -6.64
C MET A 186 7.46 -3.36 -6.55
N GLY A 187 6.87 -2.75 -5.52
CA GLY A 187 7.05 -1.33 -5.24
C GLY A 187 8.33 -1.05 -4.45
N PRO A 188 8.83 0.20 -4.45
CA PRO A 188 10.04 0.56 -3.73
C PRO A 188 9.80 0.66 -2.21
N ILE A 189 10.86 0.39 -1.45
CA ILE A 189 10.97 0.74 -0.02
C ILE A 189 12.04 1.83 0.17
N MET A 190 11.95 2.57 1.26
CA MET A 190 12.89 3.66 1.58
C MET A 190 13.08 3.78 3.09
N ASP A 191 14.10 4.52 3.52
CA ASP A 191 14.26 4.86 4.94
C ASP A 191 12.97 5.49 5.49
N GLY A 192 12.48 5.00 6.62
CA GLY A 192 11.21 5.42 7.20
C GLY A 192 9.98 4.66 6.69
N SER A 193 10.10 3.86 5.62
CA SER A 193 9.04 3.00 5.05
C SER A 193 9.64 1.70 4.53
N GLY A 194 9.97 0.79 5.45
CA GLY A 194 10.64 -0.49 5.19
C GLY A 194 9.75 -1.59 4.60
N LEU A 195 8.45 -1.34 4.41
CA LEU A 195 7.50 -2.25 3.77
C LEU A 195 6.74 -1.55 2.64
N ASN A 196 6.51 -2.28 1.56
CA ASN A 196 5.65 -1.89 0.44
C ASN A 196 4.76 -3.07 0.05
N ILE A 197 3.47 -2.81 -0.16
CA ILE A 197 2.52 -3.79 -0.70
C ILE A 197 2.02 -3.23 -2.04
N THR A 198 2.38 -3.89 -3.13
CA THR A 198 1.86 -3.53 -4.46
C THR A 198 0.97 -4.65 -4.97
N VAL A 199 -0.17 -4.30 -5.53
CA VAL A 199 -1.19 -5.23 -5.99
C VAL A 199 -1.48 -4.95 -7.45
N ALA A 200 -1.58 -6.00 -8.25
CA ALA A 200 -2.03 -5.89 -9.63
C ALA A 200 -3.11 -6.92 -9.94
N SER A 201 -4.18 -6.51 -10.61
CA SER A 201 -5.17 -7.46 -11.11
C SER A 201 -4.75 -7.99 -12.48
N TYR A 202 -4.94 -9.29 -12.72
CA TYR A 202 -4.76 -9.88 -14.04
C TYR A 202 -5.63 -11.12 -14.17
N LEU A 203 -6.42 -11.19 -15.25
CA LEU A 203 -7.22 -12.35 -15.62
C LEU A 203 -8.01 -12.96 -14.43
N GLY A 204 -8.84 -12.15 -13.77
CA GLY A 204 -9.69 -12.60 -12.65
C GLY A 204 -8.95 -12.87 -11.32
N GLN A 205 -7.66 -12.59 -11.23
CA GLN A 205 -6.86 -12.75 -10.01
C GLN A 205 -6.29 -11.41 -9.55
N MET A 206 -6.09 -11.28 -8.25
CA MET A 206 -5.38 -10.20 -7.57
C MET A 206 -4.03 -10.72 -7.10
N PHE A 207 -2.95 -10.18 -7.63
CA PHE A 207 -1.59 -10.58 -7.30
C PHE A 207 -0.98 -9.55 -6.35
N PHE A 208 -0.70 -9.97 -5.12
CA PHE A 208 -0.08 -9.16 -4.08
C PHE A 208 1.42 -9.43 -4.04
N GLY A 209 2.22 -8.38 -4.18
CA GLY A 209 3.66 -8.41 -3.98
C GLY A 209 4.06 -7.56 -2.79
N LEU A 210 4.72 -8.20 -1.82
CA LEU A 210 5.15 -7.58 -0.58
C LEU A 210 6.67 -7.46 -0.61
N HIS A 211 7.18 -6.23 -0.62
CA HIS A 211 8.61 -5.94 -0.62
C HIS A 211 9.00 -5.30 0.71
N GLY A 212 9.96 -5.92 1.40
CA GLY A 212 10.39 -5.48 2.72
C GLY A 212 11.91 -5.38 2.86
N ASP A 213 12.33 -4.58 3.82
CA ASP A 213 13.66 -4.66 4.39
C ASP A 213 13.72 -5.88 5.33
N ARG A 214 14.71 -6.76 5.12
CA ARG A 214 14.78 -8.05 5.83
C ARG A 214 14.92 -7.91 7.35
N ASP A 215 15.50 -6.81 7.82
CA ASP A 215 15.76 -6.61 9.25
C ASP A 215 14.54 -6.07 9.99
N SER A 216 13.70 -5.28 9.31
CA SER A 216 12.46 -4.74 9.87
C SER A 216 11.23 -5.63 9.64
N VAL A 217 11.19 -6.35 8.51
CA VAL A 217 10.06 -7.22 8.12
C VAL A 217 10.55 -8.67 7.91
N SER A 218 11.20 -9.24 8.92
CA SER A 218 11.87 -10.53 8.80
C SER A 218 10.93 -11.70 8.45
N ASP A 219 9.65 -11.59 8.81
CA ASP A 219 8.63 -12.61 8.58
C ASP A 219 7.53 -12.14 7.60
N ILE A 220 7.98 -11.63 6.45
CA ILE A 220 7.07 -11.08 5.42
C ILE A 220 6.14 -12.13 4.80
N TRP A 221 6.47 -13.42 4.91
CA TRP A 221 5.60 -14.51 4.42
C TRP A 221 4.38 -14.71 5.30
N SER A 222 4.53 -14.60 6.63
CA SER A 222 3.36 -14.59 7.54
C SER A 222 2.44 -13.42 7.25
N LEU A 223 2.98 -12.24 6.90
CA LEU A 223 2.16 -11.11 6.46
C LEU A 223 1.44 -11.39 5.12
N ALA A 224 2.08 -12.11 4.18
CA ALA A 224 1.43 -12.50 2.93
C ALA A 224 0.29 -13.49 3.17
N SER A 225 0.48 -14.49 4.03
CA SER A 225 -0.57 -15.43 4.43
C SER A 225 -1.70 -14.75 5.20
N GLY A 226 -1.37 -13.76 6.05
CA GLY A 226 -2.37 -12.98 6.78
C GLY A 226 -3.31 -12.16 5.88
N LEU A 227 -2.95 -11.92 4.60
CA LEU A 227 -3.87 -11.32 3.63
C LEU A 227 -5.00 -12.27 3.23
N ASP A 228 -4.70 -13.57 3.15
CA ASP A 228 -5.69 -14.61 2.86
C ASP A 228 -6.67 -14.73 4.04
N ASP A 229 -6.14 -14.77 5.27
CA ASP A 229 -6.93 -14.79 6.50
C ASP A 229 -7.83 -13.54 6.63
N ALA A 230 -7.27 -12.35 6.35
CA ALA A 230 -8.03 -11.10 6.40
C ALA A 230 -9.14 -11.02 5.34
N LEU A 231 -8.96 -11.66 4.17
CA LEU A 231 -10.02 -11.78 3.17
C LEU A 231 -11.14 -12.69 3.66
N GLU A 232 -10.81 -13.83 4.27
CA GLU A 232 -11.81 -14.77 4.82
C GLU A 232 -12.59 -14.14 5.99
N GLU A 233 -11.95 -13.36 6.86
CA GLU A 233 -12.63 -12.58 7.89
C GLU A 233 -13.67 -11.62 7.28
N LEU A 234 -13.28 -10.89 6.23
CA LEU A 234 -14.16 -9.95 5.53
C LEU A 234 -15.31 -10.66 4.80
N LYS A 235 -15.06 -11.79 4.15
CA LYS A 235 -16.11 -12.61 3.49
C LYS A 235 -17.15 -13.09 4.48
N LYS A 236 -16.70 -13.58 5.64
CA LYS A 236 -17.57 -14.05 6.71
C LYS A 236 -18.54 -12.97 7.19
N VAL A 237 -18.08 -11.74 7.41
CA VAL A 237 -18.96 -10.63 7.82
C VAL A 237 -19.79 -10.06 6.66
N ALA A 238 -19.34 -10.21 5.42
CA ALA A 238 -20.08 -9.85 4.21
C ALA A 238 -21.22 -10.83 3.86
N GLY A 239 -21.22 -12.03 4.45
CA GLY A 239 -22.13 -13.12 4.06
C GLY A 239 -21.83 -13.70 2.67
N ALA A 240 -20.56 -13.66 2.27
CA ALA A 240 -20.06 -14.10 0.95
C ALA A 240 -19.28 -15.42 1.03
#